data_AF-A0A1V5PKQ3-F1
#
_entry.id   AF-A0A1V5PKQ3-F1
#
_cell.length_a   1.000
_cell.length_b   1.000
_cell.length_c   1.000
_cell.angle_alpha   90.00
_cell.angle_beta   90.00
_cell.angle_gamma   90.00
#
_symmetry.space_group_name_H-M   'P 1'
#
loop_
_entity.id
_entity.type
_entity.pdbx_description
1 polymer ?
#
loop_
_entity_poly.entity_id
_entity_poly.type
_entity_poly.pdbx_seq_one_letter_code
_entity_poly.pdbx_strand_id
1 'polypeptide(L)'
;MNFSMDSTRINNFVPPGRTSKPLYKPIQGINTTQTQGTQENTETTTPQPTDTTLTPEQLKKARVDSLIKAQDKARNSKRLQARDGKTFCNEGVKMTLKQLGMPLQEAGITHKKGYAYTANTMAKNMSESAQEENGYWLEVDPKRAQELANDGIVVVGAQSRKGHGHVVTVRPGYDPSENPMINNVGTNNKVKRANYAFDRDLPVHYYAPRTDANSIK
;
A
#
# COMPACT_ATOMS: atom_id res chain seq x y z
N MET A 1 49.01 -5.26 -43.82
CA MET A 1 48.02 -4.17 -43.77
C MET A 1 47.35 -4.24 -42.41
N ASN A 2 47.70 -3.33 -41.49
CA ASN A 2 47.20 -3.32 -40.11
C ASN A 2 45.98 -2.41 -40.02
N PHE A 3 44.82 -2.96 -39.67
CA PHE A 3 43.64 -2.17 -39.32
C PHE A 3 43.62 -1.94 -37.81
N SER A 4 44.00 -0.72 -37.42
CA SER A 4 43.73 -0.14 -36.10
C SER A 4 42.27 0.32 -36.10
N MET A 5 41.42 -0.26 -35.24
CA MET A 5 40.08 0.26 -35.00
C MET A 5 40.06 1.06 -33.70
N ASP A 6 39.81 2.34 -33.90
CA ASP A 6 39.76 3.41 -32.93
C ASP A 6 38.58 3.23 -31.97
N SER A 7 38.87 3.30 -30.67
CA SER A 7 37.88 3.28 -29.59
C SER A 7 37.58 4.72 -29.19
N THR A 8 36.38 5.24 -29.48
CA THR A 8 35.81 6.33 -28.64
C THR A 8 34.36 6.70 -29.02
N ARG A 9 33.46 6.60 -28.03
CA ARG A 9 32.57 7.68 -27.50
C ARG A 9 31.28 7.08 -26.95
N ILE A 10 31.30 6.73 -25.67
CA ILE A 10 30.09 6.52 -24.87
C ILE A 10 29.69 7.89 -24.33
N ASN A 11 28.61 8.46 -24.85
CA ASN A 11 28.02 9.69 -24.32
C ASN A 11 27.26 9.36 -23.02
N ASN A 12 27.88 9.67 -21.87
CA ASN A 12 27.23 9.64 -20.57
C ASN A 12 26.22 10.80 -20.47
N PHE A 13 24.97 10.53 -20.85
CA PHE A 13 23.85 11.41 -20.54
C PHE A 13 23.41 11.15 -19.10
N VAL A 14 23.79 12.05 -18.19
CA VAL A 14 23.29 12.09 -16.81
C VAL A 14 22.06 13.01 -16.81
N PRO A 15 20.83 12.49 -16.57
CA PRO A 15 19.66 13.35 -16.45
C PRO A 15 19.77 14.21 -15.16
N PRO A 16 19.29 15.47 -15.18
CA PRO A 16 19.32 16.33 -14.00
C PRO A 16 18.47 15.74 -12.88
N GLY A 17 19.11 15.54 -11.72
CA GLY A 17 18.46 15.06 -10.51
C GLY A 17 17.33 16.00 -10.08
N ARG A 18 16.10 15.49 -10.13
CA ARG A 18 15.00 16.10 -9.39
C ARG A 18 15.22 15.84 -7.91
N THR A 19 15.68 16.85 -7.19
CA THR A 19 15.64 16.88 -5.74
C THR A 19 14.18 17.09 -5.29
N SER A 20 13.40 16.01 -5.25
CA SER A 20 12.11 16.02 -4.57
C SER A 20 12.35 16.11 -3.07
N LYS A 21 12.14 17.31 -2.51
CA LYS A 21 12.02 17.50 -1.06
C LYS A 21 10.94 16.55 -0.53
N PRO A 22 11.22 15.71 0.48
CA PRO A 22 10.19 14.88 1.10
C PRO A 22 9.24 15.79 1.88
N LEU A 23 8.12 16.16 1.27
CA LEU A 23 7.05 16.91 1.93
C LEU A 23 6.02 15.91 2.50
N TYR A 24 6.43 15.10 3.47
CA TYR A 24 5.48 14.29 4.24
C TYR A 24 5.36 14.86 5.65
N LYS A 25 4.23 15.50 5.93
CA LYS A 25 3.83 15.80 7.31
C LYS A 25 3.10 14.56 7.84
N PRO A 26 3.47 14.01 9.01
CA PRO A 26 2.76 12.90 9.61
C PRO A 26 1.28 13.29 9.79
N ILE A 27 0.38 12.34 9.47
CA ILE A 27 -1.07 12.50 9.62
C ILE A 27 -1.35 12.62 11.13
N GLN A 28 -1.52 13.85 11.61
CA GLN A 28 -2.00 14.11 12.96
C GLN A 28 -3.51 13.87 13.02
N GLY A 29 -3.91 13.10 14.03
CA GLY A 29 -5.25 12.98 14.64
C GLY A 29 -6.49 13.37 13.83
N ILE A 30 -7.36 12.39 13.60
CA ILE A 30 -8.72 12.56 13.10
C ILE A 30 -9.53 13.30 14.18
N ASN A 31 -9.71 14.62 14.05
CA ASN A 31 -10.56 15.41 14.94
C ASN A 31 -12.03 15.34 14.49
N THR A 32 -12.88 14.74 15.33
CA THR A 32 -14.32 14.63 15.14
C THR A 32 -15.00 15.97 15.45
N THR A 33 -15.74 16.52 14.50
CA THR A 33 -16.48 17.78 14.64
C THR A 33 -17.74 17.59 15.50
N GLN A 34 -17.85 18.31 16.63
CA GLN A 34 -19.09 18.46 17.40
C GLN A 34 -19.79 19.77 17.04
N THR A 35 -21.11 19.68 16.87
CA THR A 35 -22.03 20.77 16.54
C THR A 35 -22.39 21.57 17.79
N GLN A 36 -22.32 22.91 17.71
CA GLN A 36 -22.58 23.84 18.81
C GLN A 36 -24.08 24.06 19.05
N GLY A 37 -24.50 23.99 20.31
CA GLY A 37 -25.78 24.43 20.84
C GLY A 37 -25.58 25.32 22.08
N THR A 38 -26.50 26.28 22.24
CA THR A 38 -26.51 27.50 23.07
C THR A 38 -26.18 27.32 24.57
N GLN A 39 -25.48 28.33 25.12
CA GLN A 39 -24.90 28.39 26.47
C GLN A 39 -25.90 28.81 27.56
N GLU A 40 -25.90 28.06 28.67
CA GLU A 40 -26.42 28.47 29.97
C GLU A 40 -25.24 28.44 30.98
N ASN A 41 -25.06 29.53 31.74
CA ASN A 41 -23.92 29.77 32.61
C ASN A 41 -24.01 28.95 33.91
N THR A 42 -23.28 27.85 33.98
CA THR A 42 -22.86 27.20 35.23
C THR A 42 -21.34 27.17 35.28
N GLU A 43 -20.77 27.62 36.40
CA GLU A 43 -19.34 27.48 36.72
C GLU A 43 -18.94 26.00 36.63
N THR A 44 -18.43 25.64 35.46
CA THR A 44 -18.06 24.27 35.12
C THR A 44 -16.56 24.19 35.31
N THR A 45 -16.11 23.48 36.34
CA THR A 45 -14.72 23.05 36.48
C THR A 45 -14.38 22.23 35.24
N THR A 46 -13.79 22.87 34.23
CA THR A 46 -13.46 22.24 32.96
C THR A 46 -12.56 21.04 33.25
N PRO A 47 -13.01 19.80 32.98
CA PRO A 47 -12.15 18.64 33.16
C PRO A 47 -10.94 18.84 32.27
N GLN A 48 -9.76 18.92 32.88
CA GLN A 48 -8.51 19.04 32.16
C GLN A 48 -8.42 17.86 31.18
N PRO A 49 -8.20 18.09 29.87
CA PRO A 49 -8.18 17.03 28.88
C PRO A 49 -7.12 16.02 29.29
N THR A 50 -7.54 14.84 29.72
CA THR A 50 -6.63 13.74 30.01
C THR A 50 -6.01 13.30 28.70
N ASP A 51 -4.74 13.63 28.53
CA ASP A 51 -3.90 13.21 27.41
C ASP A 51 -3.86 11.68 27.37
N THR A 52 -4.81 11.10 26.65
CA THR A 52 -4.98 9.65 26.55
C THR A 52 -4.15 9.19 25.36
N THR A 53 -2.83 9.26 25.52
CA THR A 53 -1.91 8.68 24.54
C THR A 53 -2.09 7.17 24.54
N LEU A 54 -2.44 6.61 23.38
CA LEU A 54 -2.61 5.16 23.21
C LEU A 54 -1.30 4.42 23.50
N THR A 55 -1.39 3.25 24.14
CA THR A 55 -0.22 2.37 24.25
C THR A 55 0.20 1.84 22.88
N PRO A 56 1.46 1.39 22.70
CA PRO A 56 1.91 0.77 21.45
C PRO A 56 1.01 -0.39 20.99
N GLU A 57 0.53 -1.22 21.91
CA GLU A 57 -0.37 -2.34 21.63
C GLU A 57 -1.74 -1.86 21.15
N GLN A 58 -2.30 -0.82 21.78
CA GLN A 58 -3.56 -0.22 21.35
C GLN A 58 -3.43 0.40 19.95
N LEU A 59 -2.30 1.06 19.67
CA LEU A 59 -2.03 1.62 18.35
C LEU A 59 -1.89 0.52 17.29
N LYS A 60 -1.14 -0.54 17.57
CA LYS A 60 -1.02 -1.71 16.69
C LYS A 60 -2.39 -2.32 16.41
N LYS A 61 -3.20 -2.55 17.46
CA LYS A 61 -4.56 -3.08 17.31
C LYS A 61 -5.42 -2.17 16.43
N ALA A 62 -5.40 -0.86 16.66
CA ALA A 62 -6.16 0.10 15.87
C ALA A 62 -5.75 0.11 14.39
N ARG A 63 -4.46 -0.03 14.09
CA ARG A 63 -3.93 -0.15 12.72
C ARG A 63 -4.41 -1.44 12.05
N VAL A 64 -4.30 -2.59 12.74
CA VAL A 64 -4.78 -3.89 12.25
C VAL A 64 -6.28 -3.84 11.96
N ASP A 65 -7.09 -3.34 12.89
CA ASP A 65 -8.54 -3.21 12.72
C ASP A 65 -8.88 -2.31 11.52
N SER A 66 -8.16 -1.20 11.35
CA SER A 66 -8.33 -0.28 10.22
C SER A 66 -8.00 -0.93 8.87
N LEU A 67 -6.90 -1.68 8.80
CA LEU A 67 -6.50 -2.43 7.61
C LEU A 67 -7.53 -3.51 7.25
N ILE A 68 -7.97 -4.30 8.24
CA ILE A 68 -9.01 -5.33 8.06
C ILE A 68 -10.30 -4.71 7.53
N LYS A 69 -10.76 -3.62 8.15
CA LYS A 69 -11.98 -2.92 7.75
C LYS A 69 -11.89 -2.38 6.32
N ALA A 70 -10.76 -1.78 5.95
CA ALA A 70 -10.53 -1.25 4.61
C ALA A 70 -10.56 -2.36 3.55
N GLN A 71 -9.90 -3.48 3.84
CA GLN A 71 -9.85 -4.67 2.99
C GLN A 71 -11.23 -5.32 2.81
N ASP A 72 -11.97 -5.49 3.90
CA ASP A 72 -13.30 -6.10 3.88
C ASP A 72 -14.28 -5.23 3.10
N LYS A 73 -14.19 -3.90 3.24
CA LYS A 73 -15.02 -2.97 2.47
C LYS A 73 -14.70 -3.02 0.97
N ALA A 74 -13.43 -3.16 0.58
CA ALA A 74 -13.06 -3.34 -0.84
C ALA A 74 -13.57 -4.69 -1.37
N ARG A 75 -13.34 -5.79 -0.64
CA ARG A 75 -13.74 -7.15 -1.02
C ARG A 75 -15.25 -7.30 -1.18
N ASN A 76 -16.02 -6.73 -0.27
CA ASN A 76 -17.48 -6.82 -0.24
C ASN A 76 -18.17 -5.79 -1.15
N SER A 77 -17.42 -4.94 -1.86
CA SER A 77 -17.99 -3.95 -2.77
C SER A 77 -18.61 -4.65 -4.00
N LYS A 78 -19.91 -4.46 -4.21
CA LYS A 78 -20.62 -4.94 -5.42
C LYS A 78 -19.97 -4.44 -6.71
N ARG A 79 -19.43 -3.22 -6.70
CA ARG A 79 -18.77 -2.61 -7.87
C ARG A 79 -17.49 -3.34 -8.29
N LEU A 80 -16.84 -4.02 -7.35
CA LEU A 80 -15.56 -4.72 -7.54
C LEU A 80 -15.73 -6.24 -7.70
N GLN A 81 -16.97 -6.72 -7.82
CA GLN A 81 -17.23 -8.11 -8.21
C GLN A 81 -16.87 -8.30 -9.69
N ALA A 82 -16.27 -9.44 -10.01
CA ALA A 82 -16.00 -9.81 -11.38
C ALA A 82 -17.30 -9.86 -12.20
N ARG A 83 -17.23 -9.36 -13.43
CA ARG A 83 -18.33 -9.38 -14.40
C ARG A 83 -17.77 -9.27 -15.82
N ASP A 84 -18.45 -9.90 -16.78
CA ASP A 84 -18.11 -9.82 -18.20
C ASP A 84 -16.63 -10.19 -18.50
N GLY A 85 -16.11 -11.20 -17.79
CA GLY A 85 -14.71 -11.64 -17.91
C GLY A 85 -13.68 -10.65 -17.34
N LYS A 86 -14.10 -9.56 -16.71
CA LYS A 86 -13.23 -8.53 -16.14
C LYS A 86 -13.09 -8.71 -14.62
N THR A 87 -11.89 -8.44 -14.13
CA THR A 87 -11.56 -8.38 -12.71
C THR A 87 -11.13 -6.97 -12.34
N PHE A 88 -11.20 -6.65 -11.03
CA PHE A 88 -11.00 -5.29 -10.53
C PHE A 88 -9.96 -5.25 -9.39
N CYS A 89 -8.90 -6.06 -9.50
CA CYS A 89 -7.88 -6.19 -8.47
C CYS A 89 -7.17 -4.87 -8.15
N ASN A 90 -6.80 -4.13 -9.20
CA ASN A 90 -6.22 -2.79 -9.10
C ASN A 90 -7.13 -1.78 -8.39
N GLU A 91 -8.43 -1.80 -8.68
CA GLU A 91 -9.43 -0.95 -8.04
C GLU A 91 -9.67 -1.35 -6.57
N GLY A 92 -9.60 -2.65 -6.25
CA GLY A 92 -9.64 -3.17 -4.88
C GLY A 92 -8.46 -2.71 -4.03
N VAL A 93 -7.24 -2.75 -4.58
CA VAL A 93 -6.04 -2.19 -3.93
C VAL A 93 -6.20 -0.68 -3.76
N LYS A 94 -6.55 0.06 -4.83
CA LYS A 94 -6.80 1.52 -4.74
C LYS A 94 -7.80 1.86 -3.65
N MET A 95 -8.93 1.16 -3.60
CA MET A 95 -10.00 1.40 -2.63
C MET A 95 -9.56 1.10 -1.19
N THR A 96 -8.68 0.12 -0.99
CA THR A 96 -8.11 -0.20 0.32
C THR A 96 -7.15 0.90 0.76
N LEU A 97 -6.16 1.24 -0.07
CA LEU A 97 -5.16 2.27 0.23
C LEU A 97 -5.79 3.66 0.43
N LYS A 98 -6.84 3.99 -0.33
CA LYS A 98 -7.59 5.24 -0.17
C LYS A 98 -8.23 5.34 1.21
N GLN A 99 -8.78 4.25 1.71
CA GLN A 99 -9.43 4.23 3.02
C GLN A 99 -8.43 4.38 4.18
N LEU A 100 -7.18 4.00 3.95
CA LEU A 100 -6.07 4.19 4.89
C LEU A 100 -5.45 5.60 4.77
N GLY A 101 -5.97 6.47 3.91
CA GLY A 101 -5.48 7.84 3.76
C GLY A 101 -4.15 7.94 2.99
N MET A 102 -3.78 6.93 2.21
CA MET A 102 -2.49 6.92 1.52
C MET A 102 -2.44 7.87 0.32
N PRO A 103 -1.27 8.47 0.03
CA PRO A 103 -1.05 9.33 -1.13
C PRO A 103 -0.96 8.49 -2.42
N LEU A 104 -2.11 8.18 -3.03
CA LEU A 104 -2.23 7.17 -4.10
C LEU A 104 -1.43 7.48 -5.36
N GLN A 105 -1.25 8.77 -5.71
CA GLN A 105 -0.53 9.16 -6.92
C GLN A 105 0.98 9.00 -6.70
N GLU A 106 1.47 9.48 -5.56
CA GLU A 106 2.86 9.39 -5.10
C GLU A 106 3.27 7.93 -4.93
N ALA A 107 2.36 7.10 -4.42
CA ALA A 107 2.54 5.67 -4.29
C ALA A 107 2.42 4.91 -5.63
N GLY A 108 2.25 5.59 -6.78
CA GLY A 108 2.19 4.94 -8.08
C GLY A 108 0.95 4.07 -8.33
N ILE A 109 -0.13 4.28 -7.58
CA ILE A 109 -1.38 3.51 -7.63
C ILE A 109 -2.39 4.14 -8.60
N THR A 110 -2.43 5.47 -8.69
CA THR A 110 -3.40 6.18 -9.54
C THR A 110 -2.77 7.17 -10.49
N HIS A 111 -3.40 7.36 -11.65
CA HIS A 111 -3.18 8.52 -12.50
C HIS A 111 -3.55 9.82 -11.77
N LYS A 112 -3.07 10.97 -12.26
CA LYS A 112 -3.47 12.31 -11.78
C LYS A 112 -4.99 12.55 -11.73
N LYS A 113 -5.75 11.86 -12.59
CA LYS A 113 -7.22 11.94 -12.65
C LYS A 113 -7.92 11.03 -11.63
N GLY A 114 -7.19 10.30 -10.77
CA GLY A 114 -7.73 9.43 -9.71
C GLY A 114 -8.13 8.00 -10.15
N TYR A 115 -7.94 7.64 -11.42
CA TYR A 115 -8.16 6.28 -11.90
C TYR A 115 -7.00 5.37 -11.49
N ALA A 116 -7.30 4.12 -11.12
CA ALA A 116 -6.25 3.14 -10.84
C ALA A 116 -5.45 2.86 -12.12
N TYR A 117 -4.14 2.72 -11.97
CA TYR A 117 -3.32 2.10 -13.01
C TYR A 117 -3.72 0.64 -13.23
N THR A 118 -3.28 0.04 -14.34
CA THR A 118 -3.39 -1.41 -14.52
C THR A 118 -2.53 -2.14 -13.49
N ALA A 119 -2.85 -3.40 -13.18
CA ALA A 119 -2.05 -4.19 -12.24
C ALA A 119 -0.56 -4.31 -12.65
N ASN A 120 -0.29 -4.48 -13.95
CA ASN A 120 1.09 -4.49 -14.48
C ASN A 120 1.79 -3.15 -14.26
N THR A 121 1.11 -2.04 -14.52
CA THR A 121 1.67 -0.70 -14.31
C THR A 121 1.90 -0.42 -12.82
N MET A 122 0.98 -0.83 -11.93
CA MET A 122 1.19 -0.73 -10.48
C MET A 122 2.42 -1.54 -10.04
N ALA A 123 2.55 -2.79 -10.49
CA ALA A 123 3.69 -3.64 -10.17
C ALA A 123 5.02 -2.99 -10.60
N LYS A 124 5.07 -2.47 -11.84
CA LYS A 124 6.23 -1.74 -12.35
C LYS A 124 6.54 -0.49 -11.51
N ASN A 125 5.55 0.35 -11.24
CA ASN A 125 5.76 1.58 -10.46
C ASN A 125 6.25 1.28 -9.04
N MET A 126 5.71 0.25 -8.38
CA MET A 126 6.16 -0.18 -7.04
C MET A 126 7.59 -0.72 -7.07
N SER A 127 7.94 -1.51 -8.10
CA SER A 127 9.30 -2.02 -8.28
C SER A 127 10.31 -0.90 -8.52
N GLU A 128 10.02 0.05 -9.42
CA GLU A 128 10.89 1.21 -9.66
C GLU A 128 11.05 2.05 -8.39
N SER A 129 9.95 2.33 -7.70
CA SER A 129 9.98 3.00 -6.41
C SER A 129 10.75 2.23 -5.33
N ALA A 130 10.81 0.90 -5.38
CA ALA A 130 11.57 0.12 -4.39
C ALA A 130 13.08 0.24 -4.58
N GLN A 131 13.53 0.47 -5.82
CA GLN A 131 14.93 0.63 -6.20
C GLN A 131 15.48 2.03 -5.92
N GLU A 132 14.61 3.04 -5.86
CA GLU A 132 14.99 4.41 -5.51
C GLU A 132 15.31 4.52 -4.01
N GLU A 133 16.42 5.20 -3.67
CA GLU A 133 16.86 5.43 -2.28
C GLU A 133 15.75 6.05 -1.42
N ASN A 134 15.02 7.02 -1.98
CA ASN A 134 13.95 7.76 -1.33
C ASN A 134 12.56 7.38 -1.87
N GLY A 135 12.43 6.25 -2.54
CA GLY A 135 11.15 5.83 -3.10
C GLY A 135 10.14 5.43 -2.02
N TYR A 136 8.86 5.58 -2.35
CA TYR A 136 7.75 5.35 -1.42
C TYR A 136 7.68 3.90 -0.91
N TRP A 137 7.94 2.93 -1.80
CA TRP A 137 7.84 1.51 -1.50
C TRP A 137 9.18 0.93 -1.07
N LEU A 138 9.11 -0.10 -0.23
CA LEU A 138 10.18 -1.03 0.10
C LEU A 138 9.72 -2.42 -0.32
N GLU A 139 10.52 -3.12 -1.13
CA GLU A 139 10.28 -4.53 -1.44
C GLU A 139 10.71 -5.41 -0.25
N VAL A 140 9.87 -6.37 0.11
CA VAL A 140 10.09 -7.29 1.22
C VAL A 140 9.82 -8.72 0.79
N ASP A 141 10.44 -9.68 1.48
CA ASP A 141 10.17 -11.09 1.26
C ASP A 141 8.76 -11.50 1.76
N PRO A 142 8.23 -12.67 1.36
CA PRO A 142 6.88 -13.10 1.74
C PRO A 142 6.67 -13.22 3.26
N LYS A 143 7.66 -13.70 4.01
CA LYS A 143 7.54 -13.85 5.47
C LYS A 143 7.39 -12.47 6.10
N ARG A 144 8.29 -11.54 5.74
CA ARG A 144 8.26 -10.16 6.24
C ARG A 144 7.00 -9.43 5.83
N ALA A 145 6.46 -9.69 4.63
CA ALA A 145 5.18 -9.15 4.18
C ALA A 145 4.02 -9.53 5.13
N GLN A 146 3.96 -10.78 5.59
CA GLN A 146 2.94 -11.22 6.52
C GLN A 146 3.15 -10.66 7.94
N GLU A 147 4.39 -10.55 8.41
CA GLU A 147 4.73 -9.90 9.69
C GLU A 147 4.26 -8.44 9.71
N LEU A 148 4.62 -7.65 8.70
CA LEU A 148 4.23 -6.24 8.58
C LEU A 148 2.71 -6.08 8.55
N ALA A 149 2.00 -6.95 7.82
CA ALA A 149 0.53 -6.96 7.83
C ALA A 149 -0.03 -7.25 9.22
N ASN A 150 0.56 -8.19 9.97
CA ASN A 150 0.15 -8.50 11.35
C ASN A 150 0.40 -7.34 12.33
N ASP A 151 1.32 -6.42 12.00
CA ASP A 151 1.53 -5.16 12.72
C ASP A 151 0.64 -4.01 12.24
N GLY A 152 -0.28 -4.29 11.32
CA GLY A 152 -1.23 -3.32 10.77
C GLY A 152 -0.64 -2.43 9.68
N ILE A 153 0.57 -2.73 9.20
CA ILE A 153 1.16 -2.05 8.04
C ILE A 153 0.62 -2.68 6.77
N VAL A 154 0.14 -1.85 5.85
CA VAL A 154 -0.36 -2.36 4.58
C VAL A 154 0.78 -2.87 3.70
N VAL A 155 0.60 -4.07 3.15
CA VAL A 155 1.52 -4.66 2.17
C VAL A 155 0.75 -5.03 0.91
N VAL A 156 1.29 -4.68 -0.25
CA VAL A 156 0.73 -4.98 -1.57
C VAL A 156 1.54 -6.10 -2.21
N GLY A 157 0.90 -7.22 -2.50
CA GLY A 157 1.47 -8.29 -3.34
C GLY A 157 1.15 -8.01 -4.80
N ALA A 158 2.14 -8.12 -5.68
CA ALA A 158 2.01 -7.83 -7.10
C ALA A 158 2.72 -8.86 -7.97
N GLN A 159 2.09 -9.22 -9.09
CA GLN A 159 2.65 -10.08 -10.12
C GLN A 159 2.36 -9.46 -11.48
N SER A 160 3.44 -9.10 -12.19
CA SER A 160 3.37 -8.63 -13.57
C SER A 160 3.42 -9.82 -14.53
N ARG A 161 2.63 -9.79 -15.60
CA ARG A 161 2.68 -10.82 -16.66
C ARG A 161 2.18 -10.31 -18.00
N LYS A 162 2.47 -11.07 -19.07
CA LYS A 162 1.90 -10.82 -20.41
C LYS A 162 0.37 -10.83 -20.31
N GLY A 163 -0.26 -9.77 -20.79
CA GLY A 163 -1.71 -9.56 -20.65
C GLY A 163 -2.07 -8.84 -19.35
N HIS A 164 -2.77 -9.51 -18.44
CA HIS A 164 -3.28 -8.90 -17.21
C HIS A 164 -2.50 -9.36 -15.98
N GLY A 165 -1.76 -8.45 -15.35
CA GLY A 165 -1.17 -8.69 -14.03
C GLY A 165 -2.20 -8.85 -12.92
N HIS A 166 -1.71 -9.09 -11.70
CA HIS A 166 -2.55 -9.18 -10.50
C HIS A 166 -1.92 -8.42 -9.34
N VAL A 167 -2.76 -7.74 -8.55
CA VAL A 167 -2.34 -7.02 -7.34
C VAL A 167 -3.34 -7.29 -6.22
N VAL A 168 -2.86 -7.44 -5.00
CA VAL A 168 -3.67 -7.72 -3.81
C VAL A 168 -3.05 -7.06 -2.58
N THR A 169 -3.80 -6.99 -1.47
CA THR A 169 -3.23 -6.61 -0.17
C THR A 169 -3.06 -7.83 0.72
N VAL A 170 -2.00 -7.90 1.52
CA VAL A 170 -1.78 -8.96 2.53
C VAL A 170 -2.74 -8.77 3.72
N ARG A 171 -3.38 -9.85 4.15
CA ARG A 171 -4.38 -9.89 5.23
C ARG A 171 -3.68 -10.10 6.58
N PRO A 172 -3.94 -9.25 7.60
CA PRO A 172 -3.43 -9.47 8.95
C PRO A 172 -4.04 -10.70 9.64
N GLY A 173 -3.36 -11.21 10.67
CA GLY A 173 -3.85 -12.25 11.58
C GLY A 173 -3.48 -13.68 11.18
N TYR A 174 -2.44 -13.87 10.37
CA TYR A 174 -2.03 -15.18 9.86
C TYR A 174 -0.54 -15.46 10.14
N ASP A 175 -0.18 -16.73 10.28
CA ASP A 175 1.20 -17.17 10.54
C ASP A 175 2.15 -16.75 9.38
N PRO A 176 3.24 -16.01 9.67
CA PRO A 176 4.26 -15.65 8.68
C PRO A 176 5.15 -16.81 8.22
N SER A 177 5.11 -17.98 8.87
CA SER A 177 5.85 -19.19 8.43
C SER A 177 5.28 -19.81 7.14
N GLU A 178 4.04 -19.44 6.78
CA GLU A 178 3.36 -19.88 5.56
C GLU A 178 3.40 -18.82 4.45
N ASN A 179 2.89 -19.18 3.26
CA ASN A 179 2.61 -18.19 2.21
C ASN A 179 1.67 -17.08 2.74
N PRO A 180 1.89 -15.81 2.36
CA PRO A 180 1.04 -14.71 2.79
C PRO A 180 -0.44 -14.99 2.55
N MET A 181 -1.27 -14.70 3.55
CA MET A 181 -2.71 -14.64 3.38
C MET A 181 -3.05 -13.32 2.72
N ILE A 182 -3.88 -13.32 1.68
CA ILE A 182 -4.19 -12.12 0.90
C ILE A 182 -5.69 -11.85 0.87
N ASN A 183 -6.03 -10.57 0.87
CA ASN A 183 -7.37 -10.10 0.56
C ASN A 183 -7.52 -9.99 -0.96
N ASN A 184 -7.97 -11.07 -1.60
CA ASN A 184 -8.10 -11.13 -3.05
C ASN A 184 -9.38 -10.43 -3.52
N VAL A 185 -9.22 -9.38 -4.31
CA VAL A 185 -10.27 -8.80 -5.17
C VAL A 185 -9.95 -9.21 -6.60
N GLY A 186 -10.77 -10.02 -7.25
CA GLY A 186 -10.45 -10.62 -8.54
C GLY A 186 -11.63 -11.43 -9.09
N THR A 187 -11.34 -12.58 -9.70
CA THR A 187 -12.41 -13.49 -10.19
C THR A 187 -13.35 -13.93 -9.08
N ASN A 188 -12.79 -14.25 -7.91
CA ASN A 188 -13.54 -14.62 -6.70
C ASN A 188 -13.02 -13.79 -5.54
N ASN A 189 -13.85 -12.88 -5.02
CA ASN A 189 -13.48 -12.00 -3.92
C ASN A 189 -13.48 -12.79 -2.60
N LYS A 190 -12.30 -13.14 -2.10
CA LYS A 190 -12.13 -13.94 -0.85
C LYS A 190 -10.77 -13.73 -0.21
N VAL A 191 -10.66 -14.04 1.07
CA VAL A 191 -9.35 -14.22 1.71
C VAL A 191 -8.81 -15.60 1.33
N LYS A 192 -7.58 -15.69 0.84
CA LYS A 192 -6.93 -16.96 0.46
C LYS A 192 -5.40 -16.82 0.46
N ARG A 193 -4.65 -17.92 0.47
CA ARG A 193 -3.18 -17.88 0.39
C ARG A 193 -2.73 -17.40 -1.00
N ALA A 194 -1.60 -16.70 -1.05
CA ALA A 194 -1.05 -16.08 -2.26
C ALA A 194 -0.84 -17.08 -3.42
N ASN A 195 -0.35 -18.29 -3.13
CA ASN A 195 -0.14 -19.39 -4.09
C ASN A 195 -1.42 -19.92 -4.78
N TYR A 196 -2.61 -19.48 -4.35
CA TYR A 196 -3.90 -19.75 -5.02
C TYR A 196 -4.48 -18.52 -5.74
N ALA A 197 -3.86 -17.35 -5.66
CA ALA A 197 -4.24 -16.16 -6.44
C ALA A 197 -3.31 -15.89 -7.60
N PHE A 198 -2.02 -16.13 -7.39
CA PHE A 198 -0.99 -15.82 -8.36
C PHE A 198 -0.67 -17.03 -9.23
N ASP A 199 -0.16 -16.74 -10.41
CA ASP A 199 0.46 -17.73 -11.27
C ASP A 199 1.68 -18.32 -10.55
N ARG A 200 1.84 -19.64 -10.60
CA ARG A 200 2.90 -20.34 -9.85
C ARG A 200 4.25 -20.26 -10.55
N ASP A 201 4.24 -20.00 -11.85
CA ASP A 201 5.44 -20.00 -12.68
C ASP A 201 6.08 -18.61 -12.77
N LEU A 202 5.50 -17.61 -12.08
CA LEU A 202 5.96 -16.23 -12.10
C LEU A 202 6.21 -15.72 -10.66
N PRO A 203 7.24 -14.89 -10.45
CA PRO A 203 7.53 -14.35 -9.14
C PRO A 203 6.41 -13.42 -8.67
N VAL A 204 6.18 -13.42 -7.35
CA VAL A 204 5.31 -12.46 -6.66
C VAL A 204 6.19 -11.58 -5.80
N HIS A 205 6.05 -10.27 -5.98
CA HIS A 205 6.77 -9.27 -5.22
C HIS A 205 5.86 -8.61 -4.20
N TYR A 206 6.37 -8.27 -3.01
CA TYR A 206 5.61 -7.66 -1.94
C TYR A 206 6.19 -6.31 -1.58
N TYR A 207 5.33 -5.29 -1.48
CA TYR A 207 5.73 -3.91 -1.27
C TYR A 207 5.03 -3.31 -0.06
N ALA A 208 5.80 -2.72 0.85
CA ALA A 208 5.31 -1.98 2.00
C ALA A 208 5.74 -0.51 1.93
N PRO A 209 4.99 0.46 2.49
CA PRO A 209 5.46 1.84 2.59
C PRO A 209 6.77 1.89 3.37
N ARG A 210 7.82 2.48 2.79
CA ARG A 210 9.18 2.47 3.32
C ARG A 210 9.26 3.10 4.71
N THR A 211 8.55 4.19 4.94
CA THR A 211 8.50 4.88 6.25
C THR A 211 7.95 3.96 7.33
N ASP A 212 6.92 3.21 7.02
CA ASP A 212 6.19 2.41 7.98
C ASP A 212 6.95 1.11 8.27
N ALA A 213 7.48 0.47 7.23
CA ALA A 213 8.29 -0.74 7.36
C ALA A 213 9.57 -0.51 8.18
N ASN A 214 10.19 0.66 8.07
CA ASN A 214 11.38 1.02 8.85
C ASN A 214 11.09 1.40 10.30
N SER A 215 9.82 1.71 10.64
CA SER A 215 9.43 2.05 12.01
C SER A 215 9.31 0.84 12.94
N ILE A 216 9.31 -0.37 12.37
CA ILE A 216 9.21 -1.64 13.08
C ILE A 216 10.55 -2.36 12.93
N LYS A 217 11.52 -1.99 13.77
CA LYS A 217 12.81 -2.65 13.91
C LYS A 217 13.03 -3.10 15.34
#